data_AF-A0A645B0X8-F1
#
_entry.id   AF-A0A645B0X8-F1
#
_cell.length_a   1.000
_cell.length_b   1.000
_cell.length_c   1.000
_cell.angle_alpha   90.00
_cell.angle_beta   90.00
_cell.angle_gamma   90.00
#
_symmetry.space_group_name_H-M   'P 1'
#
loop_
_entity.id
_entity.type
_entity.pdbx_description
1 polymer ?
#
loop_
_entity_poly.entity_id
_entity_poly.type
_entity_poly.pdbx_seq_one_letter_code
_entity_poly.pdbx_strand_id
1 'polypeptide(L)'
;MAEGCRVLKVGTELISYENFTTVPPYKFTGCKRGIDNTTVNSLPKGSFIGILDVSEFGATSVYINQKTSLQDEIAEKIAAIYDAGFQFFYFDGSEGVNPPCGINVALAQYRVFKRLNPQPLFAEGAAKTHFSWHMLSGGNAFDVFSPEVLKEETKKWPAEEAPRMRQDFTRINFGWLGYWVPSETTIGTQPDMLEYVTSVAAAWDCPISIHSNLEAFEAHPRTPDNLEVVRRWEEVRAKHWLTEEQKNELKNTEQEHHLLLNEQNQFELVPYEQISGAAGNSKEIRAFIFQRKGEYYVVYWHISGNKKLQLQLKPSDITLYKRLDEEEPVNDSNGNILIPLNDRRYIRTNKLTKEEILAVLSNAKIID
;
A
#
# COMPACT_ATOMS: atom_id res chain seq x y z
N MET A 1 -7.16 -24.46 -8.27
CA MET A 1 -6.17 -23.97 -9.25
C MET A 1 -6.83 -22.87 -10.04
N ALA A 2 -6.14 -21.74 -10.22
CA ALA A 2 -6.60 -20.65 -11.06
C ALA A 2 -6.78 -21.13 -12.52
N GLU A 3 -7.58 -20.38 -13.28
CA GLU A 3 -7.70 -20.60 -14.72
C GLU A 3 -6.32 -20.53 -15.40
N GLY A 4 -6.08 -21.36 -16.41
CA GLY A 4 -4.79 -21.42 -17.11
C GLY A 4 -3.69 -22.27 -16.43
N CYS A 5 -3.81 -22.61 -15.14
CA CYS A 5 -2.73 -23.34 -14.43
C CYS A 5 -2.71 -24.86 -14.69
N ARG A 6 -3.74 -25.42 -15.33
CA ARG A 6 -3.86 -26.87 -15.58
C ARG A 6 -3.11 -27.26 -16.84
N VAL A 7 -1.80 -27.41 -16.73
CA VAL A 7 -0.92 -27.73 -17.87
C VAL A 7 -0.11 -28.99 -17.62
N LEU A 8 -0.13 -29.89 -18.59
CA LEU A 8 0.75 -31.05 -18.67
C LEU A 8 1.92 -30.73 -19.59
N LYS A 9 3.12 -31.14 -19.19
CA LYS A 9 4.32 -31.16 -20.04
C LYS A 9 4.61 -32.58 -20.49
N VAL A 10 4.64 -32.79 -21.80
CA VAL A 10 4.86 -34.09 -22.43
C VAL A 10 5.94 -33.99 -23.50
N GLY A 11 7.16 -34.39 -23.16
CA GLY A 11 8.32 -34.09 -24.01
C GLY A 11 8.48 -32.57 -24.18
N THR A 12 8.31 -32.09 -25.42
CA THR A 12 8.30 -30.66 -25.79
C THR A 12 6.89 -30.08 -25.96
N GLU A 13 5.84 -30.88 -25.79
CA GLU A 13 4.45 -30.45 -25.91
C GLU A 13 3.89 -29.98 -24.57
N LEU A 14 3.08 -28.92 -24.63
CA LEU A 14 2.22 -28.49 -23.54
C LEU A 14 0.76 -28.78 -23.88
N ILE A 15 0.03 -29.32 -22.90
CA ILE A 15 -1.38 -29.72 -23.04
C ILE A 15 -2.15 -29.13 -21.88
N SER A 16 -3.16 -28.28 -22.13
CA SER A 16 -4.09 -27.89 -21.07
C SER A 16 -5.18 -28.94 -20.88
N TYR A 17 -5.74 -29.04 -19.68
CA TYR A 17 -6.81 -29.97 -19.38
C TYR A 17 -7.88 -29.35 -18.48
N GLU A 18 -9.12 -29.79 -18.67
CA GLU A 18 -10.26 -29.31 -17.86
C GLU A 18 -10.39 -30.08 -16.57
N ASN A 19 -10.28 -31.42 -16.58
CA ASN A 19 -10.53 -32.25 -15.42
C ASN A 19 -9.65 -33.51 -15.39
N PHE A 20 -9.69 -34.25 -14.28
CA PHE A 20 -9.00 -35.53 -14.13
C PHE A 20 -9.78 -36.48 -13.20
N THR A 21 -9.56 -37.79 -13.34
CA THR A 21 -10.13 -38.80 -12.43
C THR A 21 -9.16 -39.12 -11.30
N THR A 22 -9.70 -39.25 -10.08
CA THR A 22 -8.95 -39.65 -8.87
C THR A 22 -9.15 -41.13 -8.52
N VAL A 23 -9.88 -41.88 -9.36
CA VAL A 23 -10.08 -43.32 -9.26
C VAL A 23 -9.77 -44.00 -10.59
N PRO A 24 -9.35 -45.28 -10.58
CA PRO A 24 -9.08 -46.02 -11.81
C PRO A 24 -10.30 -46.13 -12.74
N PRO A 25 -10.10 -46.05 -14.07
CA PRO A 25 -8.85 -45.69 -14.73
C PRO A 25 -8.55 -44.18 -14.60
N TYR A 26 -7.34 -43.85 -14.17
CA TYR A 26 -6.85 -42.46 -14.08
C TYR A 26 -6.73 -41.83 -15.47
N LYS A 27 -7.33 -40.66 -15.66
CA LYS A 27 -7.40 -39.96 -16.96
C LYS A 27 -7.44 -38.45 -16.74
N PHE A 28 -6.86 -37.70 -17.67
CA PHE A 28 -7.13 -36.27 -17.88
C PHE A 28 -8.22 -36.14 -18.95
N THR A 29 -9.14 -35.20 -18.78
CA THR A 29 -10.27 -34.95 -19.70
C THR A 29 -10.31 -33.47 -20.11
N GLY A 30 -10.96 -33.19 -21.25
CA GLY A 30 -10.95 -31.85 -21.85
C GLY A 30 -9.54 -31.41 -22.27
N CYS A 31 -8.72 -32.34 -22.79
CA CYS A 31 -7.34 -32.03 -23.15
C CYS A 31 -7.27 -31.19 -24.44
N LYS A 32 -6.69 -30.00 -24.38
CA LYS A 32 -6.31 -29.20 -25.54
C LYS A 32 -4.80 -29.26 -25.73
N ARG A 33 -4.40 -29.81 -26.88
CA ARG A 33 -3.01 -30.10 -27.22
C ARG A 33 -2.34 -28.92 -27.94
N GLY A 34 -1.02 -28.84 -27.84
CA GLY A 34 -0.23 -27.82 -28.54
C GLY A 34 -0.53 -26.40 -28.06
N ILE A 35 -0.84 -26.22 -26.77
CA ILE A 35 -0.99 -24.87 -26.20
C ILE A 35 0.36 -24.14 -26.25
N ASP A 36 0.32 -22.81 -26.19
CA ASP A 36 1.49 -21.93 -26.33
C ASP A 36 2.33 -22.21 -27.58
N ASN A 37 1.65 -22.63 -28.66
CA ASN A 37 2.24 -22.98 -29.96
C ASN A 37 3.28 -24.12 -29.90
N THR A 38 3.18 -24.99 -28.89
CA THR A 38 4.04 -26.18 -28.82
C THR A 38 3.67 -27.23 -29.87
N THR A 39 4.67 -27.98 -30.31
CA THR A 39 4.46 -29.02 -31.33
C THR A 39 3.75 -30.23 -30.72
N VAL A 40 2.65 -30.63 -31.35
CA VAL A 40 1.90 -31.83 -30.98
C VAL A 40 2.74 -33.07 -31.29
N ASN A 41 3.09 -33.84 -30.27
CA ASN A 41 3.99 -34.99 -30.40
C ASN A 41 3.22 -36.32 -30.44
N SER A 42 3.73 -37.33 -31.13
CA SER A 42 3.27 -38.72 -30.92
C SER A 42 4.24 -39.41 -29.96
N LEU A 43 3.74 -39.86 -28.81
CA LEU A 43 4.57 -40.44 -27.76
C LEU A 43 4.21 -41.91 -27.51
N PRO A 44 5.22 -42.79 -27.35
CA PRO A 44 4.96 -44.20 -27.09
C PRO A 44 4.28 -44.38 -25.74
N LYS A 45 3.46 -45.44 -25.63
CA LYS A 45 2.87 -45.87 -24.35
C LYS A 45 3.98 -46.06 -23.31
N GLY A 46 3.78 -45.50 -22.12
CA GLY A 46 4.77 -45.52 -21.03
C GLY A 46 5.66 -44.28 -20.96
N SER A 47 5.50 -43.31 -21.89
CA SER A 47 6.18 -42.02 -21.78
C SER A 47 5.79 -41.27 -20.51
N PHE A 48 6.76 -40.61 -19.90
CA PHE A 48 6.52 -39.76 -18.73
C PHE A 48 5.75 -38.49 -19.12
N ILE A 49 4.77 -38.17 -18.28
CA ILE A 49 3.97 -36.94 -18.35
C ILE A 49 4.19 -36.23 -17.02
N GLY A 50 4.51 -34.95 -17.06
CA GLY A 50 4.62 -34.11 -15.85
C GLY A 50 3.49 -33.09 -15.81
N ILE A 51 3.16 -32.63 -14.60
CA ILE A 51 2.42 -31.38 -14.41
C ILE A 51 3.44 -30.25 -14.49
N LEU A 52 3.15 -29.23 -15.29
CA LEU A 52 3.93 -28.00 -15.31
C LEU A 52 3.47 -27.13 -14.13
N ASP A 53 4.41 -26.68 -13.31
CA ASP A 53 4.12 -25.86 -12.14
C ASP A 53 3.94 -24.39 -12.58
N VAL A 54 2.73 -24.08 -13.04
CA VAL A 54 2.33 -22.75 -13.52
C VAL A 54 1.93 -21.91 -12.32
N SER A 55 2.49 -20.71 -12.23
CA SER A 55 2.15 -19.77 -11.16
C SER A 55 0.66 -19.40 -11.22
N GLU A 56 0.02 -19.46 -10.07
CA GLU A 56 -1.36 -19.03 -9.86
C GLU A 56 -1.56 -17.53 -10.08
N PHE A 57 -0.47 -16.75 -10.08
CA PHE A 57 -0.47 -15.31 -10.32
C PHE A 57 -0.61 -15.02 -11.82
N GLY A 58 -1.85 -15.11 -12.30
CA GLY A 58 -2.23 -14.79 -13.67
C GLY A 58 -1.90 -15.87 -14.70
N ALA A 59 -1.34 -17.02 -14.29
CA ALA A 59 -0.96 -18.13 -15.18
C ALA A 59 -0.03 -17.71 -16.33
N THR A 60 0.82 -16.72 -16.09
CA THR A 60 1.75 -16.16 -17.10
C THR A 60 3.20 -16.60 -16.91
N SER A 61 3.51 -17.29 -15.82
CA SER A 61 4.86 -17.71 -15.46
C SER A 61 4.87 -19.14 -14.90
N VAL A 62 6.05 -19.74 -14.80
CA VAL A 62 6.27 -21.09 -14.27
C VAL A 62 7.31 -21.07 -13.17
N TYR A 63 7.09 -21.85 -12.12
CA TYR A 63 8.07 -21.97 -11.05
C TYR A 63 9.29 -22.77 -11.51
N ILE A 64 10.46 -22.30 -11.07
CA ILE A 64 11.72 -22.96 -11.41
C ILE A 64 11.86 -24.22 -10.57
N ASN A 65 12.28 -25.32 -11.20
CA ASN A 65 12.69 -26.49 -10.45
C ASN A 65 14.13 -26.33 -9.93
N GLN A 66 14.30 -26.16 -8.62
CA GLN A 66 15.61 -25.94 -7.97
C GLN A 66 16.60 -27.11 -8.10
N LYS A 67 16.17 -28.28 -8.62
CA LYS A 67 17.05 -29.41 -8.96
C LYS A 67 17.76 -29.26 -10.32
N THR A 68 17.52 -28.17 -11.03
CA THR A 68 18.11 -27.88 -12.34
C THR A 68 19.06 -26.69 -12.26
N SER A 69 19.87 -26.50 -13.31
CA SER A 69 20.72 -25.31 -13.47
C SER A 69 19.95 -24.06 -13.93
N LEU A 70 18.65 -24.17 -14.21
CA LEU A 70 17.85 -23.05 -14.71
C LEU A 70 17.83 -21.87 -13.73
N GLN A 71 17.83 -22.14 -12.42
CA GLN A 71 17.91 -21.09 -11.40
C GLN A 71 19.19 -20.25 -11.53
N ASP A 72 20.31 -20.89 -11.86
CA ASP A 72 21.59 -20.21 -12.01
C ASP A 72 21.64 -19.39 -13.31
N GLU A 73 21.09 -19.92 -14.41
CA GLU A 73 20.95 -19.17 -15.67
C GLU A 73 20.07 -17.92 -15.50
N ILE A 74 18.94 -18.05 -14.82
CA ILE A 74 18.05 -16.91 -14.51
C ILE A 74 18.76 -15.92 -13.59
N ALA A 75 19.49 -16.39 -12.58
CA ALA A 75 20.27 -15.54 -11.68
C ALA A 75 21.33 -14.70 -12.41
N GLU A 76 21.99 -15.27 -13.43
CA GLU A 76 22.96 -14.54 -14.27
C GLU A 76 22.29 -13.43 -15.09
N LYS A 77 21.11 -13.69 -15.67
CA LYS A 77 20.33 -12.67 -16.40
C LYS A 77 19.86 -11.55 -15.47
N ILE A 78 19.40 -11.89 -14.27
CA ILE A 78 19.01 -10.91 -13.24
C ILE A 78 20.21 -10.04 -12.83
N ALA A 79 21.39 -10.64 -12.60
CA ALA A 79 22.60 -9.89 -12.27
C ALA A 79 22.98 -8.91 -13.38
N ALA A 80 22.89 -9.32 -14.65
CA ALA A 80 23.15 -8.43 -15.78
C ALA A 80 22.18 -7.23 -15.86
N ILE A 81 20.94 -7.38 -15.40
CA ILE A 81 19.99 -6.25 -15.27
C ILE A 81 20.39 -5.36 -14.10
N TYR A 82 20.78 -5.96 -12.98
CA TYR A 82 21.19 -5.24 -11.77
C TYR A 82 22.38 -4.30 -12.03
N ASP A 83 23.31 -4.70 -12.90
CA ASP A 83 24.49 -3.93 -13.33
C ASP A 83 24.15 -2.59 -14.00
N ALA A 84 22.88 -2.32 -14.31
CA ALA A 84 22.41 -0.98 -14.72
C ALA A 84 22.54 0.09 -13.63
N GLY A 85 22.97 -0.27 -12.41
CA GLY A 85 23.25 0.65 -11.31
C GLY A 85 22.19 0.65 -10.21
N PHE A 86 21.37 -0.40 -10.13
CA PHE A 86 20.41 -0.54 -9.04
C PHE A 86 21.12 -0.74 -7.70
N GLN A 87 20.51 -0.26 -6.61
CA GLN A 87 21.07 -0.38 -5.25
C GLN A 87 20.11 -1.06 -4.27
N PHE A 88 18.88 -1.31 -4.70
CA PHE A 88 17.84 -2.05 -3.98
C PHE A 88 17.51 -3.32 -4.77
N PHE A 89 17.18 -4.41 -4.06
CA PHE A 89 16.69 -5.64 -4.69
C PHE A 89 15.53 -6.23 -3.88
N TYR A 90 14.41 -6.51 -4.55
CA TYR A 90 13.28 -7.22 -3.96
C TYR A 90 13.15 -8.62 -4.59
N PHE A 91 13.24 -9.67 -3.78
CA PHE A 91 13.16 -11.07 -4.21
C PHE A 91 11.70 -11.53 -4.33
N ASP A 92 10.99 -10.97 -5.31
CA ASP A 92 9.61 -11.38 -5.63
C ASP A 92 9.57 -12.77 -6.27
N GLY A 93 8.52 -13.55 -6.01
CA GLY A 93 8.35 -14.92 -6.48
C GLY A 93 9.34 -15.94 -5.89
N SER A 94 10.18 -15.54 -4.93
CA SER A 94 11.20 -16.42 -4.31
C SER A 94 10.63 -17.43 -3.31
N GLU A 95 9.34 -17.32 -2.99
CA GLU A 95 8.50 -18.30 -2.30
C GLU A 95 8.16 -19.52 -3.16
N GLY A 96 8.19 -19.35 -4.50
CA GLY A 96 7.90 -20.35 -5.52
C GLY A 96 9.00 -21.40 -5.68
N VAL A 97 9.25 -22.19 -4.63
CA VAL A 97 10.31 -23.18 -4.58
C VAL A 97 9.79 -24.57 -4.19
N ASN A 98 10.52 -25.61 -4.60
CA ASN A 98 10.28 -26.96 -4.11
C ASN A 98 10.44 -27.03 -2.57
N PRO A 99 9.66 -27.87 -1.86
CA PRO A 99 9.94 -28.21 -0.47
C PRO A 99 11.33 -28.85 -0.27
N PRO A 100 11.97 -28.68 0.90
CA PRO A 100 11.50 -27.93 2.07
C PRO A 100 11.72 -26.41 1.92
N CYS A 101 10.63 -25.63 2.03
CA CYS A 101 10.65 -24.19 1.76
C CYS A 101 11.57 -23.41 2.72
N GLY A 102 11.69 -23.85 3.99
CA GLY A 102 12.58 -23.23 4.98
C GLY A 102 14.07 -23.23 4.61
N ILE A 103 14.48 -24.02 3.61
CA ILE A 103 15.85 -24.05 3.07
C ILE A 103 15.86 -23.47 1.65
N ASN A 104 14.94 -23.93 0.80
CA ASN A 104 15.02 -23.64 -0.63
C ASN A 104 14.70 -22.18 -0.99
N VAL A 105 13.91 -21.47 -0.18
CA VAL A 105 13.64 -20.03 -0.39
C VAL A 105 14.94 -19.24 -0.27
N ALA A 106 15.64 -19.35 0.86
CA ALA A 106 16.93 -18.68 1.06
C ALA A 106 17.99 -19.16 0.06
N LEU A 107 17.99 -20.45 -0.32
CA LEU A 107 18.93 -20.94 -1.32
C LEU A 107 18.69 -20.32 -2.70
N ALA A 108 17.43 -20.17 -3.13
CA ALA A 108 17.09 -19.51 -4.39
C ALA A 108 17.49 -18.03 -4.38
N GLN A 109 17.15 -17.32 -3.28
CA GLN A 109 17.58 -15.94 -3.04
C GLN A 109 19.11 -15.81 -3.09
N TYR A 110 19.84 -16.70 -2.41
CA TYR A 110 21.31 -16.69 -2.36
C TYR A 110 21.96 -16.92 -3.71
N ARG A 111 21.39 -17.78 -4.57
CA ARG A 111 21.93 -18.00 -5.92
C ARG A 111 21.89 -16.73 -6.76
N VAL A 112 20.90 -15.86 -6.56
CA VAL A 112 20.84 -14.53 -7.18
C VAL A 112 21.76 -13.56 -6.44
N PHE A 113 21.58 -13.40 -5.13
CA PHE A 113 22.29 -12.42 -4.31
C PHE A 113 23.81 -12.48 -4.44
N LYS A 114 24.40 -13.68 -4.44
CA LYS A 114 25.86 -13.87 -4.55
C LYS A 114 26.47 -13.38 -5.87
N ARG A 115 25.64 -13.11 -6.88
CA ARG A 115 26.04 -12.62 -8.21
C ARG A 115 25.86 -11.11 -8.38
N LEU A 116 25.15 -10.45 -7.46
CA LEU A 116 24.93 -9.01 -7.51
C LEU A 116 26.22 -8.29 -7.04
N ASN A 117 26.76 -7.41 -7.88
CA ASN A 117 28.00 -6.69 -7.58
C ASN A 117 27.92 -5.19 -7.99
N PRO A 118 28.00 -4.25 -7.04
CA PRO A 118 28.10 -4.48 -5.59
C PRO A 118 26.86 -5.20 -5.05
N GLN A 119 26.97 -5.79 -3.86
CA GLN A 119 25.77 -6.31 -3.20
C GLN A 119 24.79 -5.16 -2.90
N PRO A 120 23.46 -5.42 -2.91
CA PRO A 120 22.45 -4.41 -2.64
C PRO A 120 22.68 -3.69 -1.30
N LEU A 121 22.45 -2.38 -1.30
CA LEU A 121 22.49 -1.56 -0.09
C LEU A 121 21.41 -2.01 0.90
N PHE A 122 20.26 -2.39 0.36
CA PHE A 122 19.18 -3.05 1.09
C PHE A 122 18.49 -4.05 0.16
N ALA A 123 17.97 -5.12 0.75
CA ALA A 123 17.18 -6.11 0.03
C ALA A 123 16.01 -6.62 0.90
N GLU A 124 14.95 -6.99 0.21
CA GLU A 124 13.67 -7.45 0.77
C GLU A 124 13.17 -8.62 -0.06
N GLY A 125 12.12 -9.31 0.37
CA GLY A 125 11.54 -10.39 -0.42
C GLY A 125 10.19 -10.84 0.11
N ALA A 126 9.37 -11.37 -0.79
CA ALA A 126 8.03 -11.84 -0.47
C ALA A 126 8.02 -12.97 0.58
N ALA A 127 9.10 -13.76 0.64
CA ALA A 127 9.33 -14.73 1.70
C ALA A 127 10.68 -14.52 2.40
N LYS A 128 10.65 -14.63 3.74
CA LYS A 128 11.83 -14.66 4.59
C LYS A 128 11.90 -15.97 5.35
N THR A 129 13.07 -16.60 5.37
CA THR A 129 13.33 -17.81 6.16
C THR A 129 14.50 -17.59 7.11
N HIS A 130 14.73 -18.55 8.02
CA HIS A 130 15.84 -18.47 8.99
C HIS A 130 17.19 -18.19 8.32
N PHE A 131 17.44 -18.70 7.10
CA PHE A 131 18.71 -18.48 6.39
C PHE A 131 18.73 -17.18 5.58
N SER A 132 17.64 -16.44 5.44
CA SER A 132 17.60 -15.21 4.64
C SER A 132 18.22 -13.99 5.33
N TRP A 133 18.51 -14.05 6.64
CA TRP A 133 18.94 -12.91 7.47
C TRP A 133 20.19 -12.19 7.01
N HIS A 134 21.12 -12.88 6.34
CA HIS A 134 22.37 -12.31 5.85
C HIS A 134 22.25 -11.64 4.47
N MET A 135 21.08 -11.74 3.84
CA MET A 135 20.79 -11.10 2.55
C MET A 135 19.68 -10.06 2.67
N LEU A 136 18.64 -10.33 3.46
CA LEU A 136 17.43 -9.53 3.53
C LEU A 136 17.44 -8.61 4.75
N SER A 137 17.50 -7.32 4.49
CA SER A 137 17.36 -6.23 5.47
C SER A 137 15.92 -6.05 5.98
N GLY A 138 14.93 -6.55 5.23
CA GLY A 138 13.51 -6.51 5.59
C GLY A 138 12.77 -7.74 5.06
N GLY A 139 11.61 -8.01 5.65
CA GLY A 139 10.67 -9.05 5.21
C GLY A 139 9.75 -8.58 4.08
N ASN A 140 8.57 -9.21 4.02
CA ASN A 140 7.59 -9.00 2.97
C ASN A 140 7.17 -7.52 2.85
N ALA A 141 6.86 -7.11 1.62
CA ALA A 141 6.03 -5.95 1.36
C ALA A 141 4.62 -6.44 1.01
N PHE A 142 3.60 -5.90 1.68
CA PHE A 142 2.24 -6.27 1.36
C PHE A 142 1.82 -5.68 0.01
N ASP A 143 1.07 -6.50 -0.75
CA ASP A 143 0.49 -6.14 -2.03
C ASP A 143 -0.38 -4.89 -1.95
N VAL A 144 -0.71 -4.40 -3.13
CA VAL A 144 -1.43 -3.15 -3.32
C VAL A 144 -2.92 -3.29 -2.94
N PHE A 145 -3.38 -2.52 -1.94
CA PHE A 145 -4.79 -2.47 -1.51
C PHE A 145 -5.52 -1.22 -2.01
N SER A 146 -6.75 -1.38 -2.52
CA SER A 146 -7.52 -0.24 -3.05
C SER A 146 -7.81 0.81 -1.96
N PRO A 147 -8.02 2.09 -2.33
CA PRO A 147 -8.22 3.18 -1.38
C PRO A 147 -9.32 2.93 -0.34
N GLU A 148 -10.41 2.26 -0.73
CA GLU A 148 -11.59 2.02 0.10
C GLU A 148 -11.36 1.00 1.22
N VAL A 149 -10.38 0.11 1.06
CA VAL A 149 -10.08 -0.95 2.03
C VAL A 149 -8.68 -0.83 2.63
N LEU A 150 -7.86 0.11 2.16
CA LEU A 150 -6.45 0.26 2.53
C LEU A 150 -6.23 0.27 4.05
N LYS A 151 -7.02 1.03 4.81
CA LYS A 151 -6.87 1.09 6.28
C LYS A 151 -7.18 -0.26 6.94
N GLU A 152 -8.26 -0.92 6.53
CA GLU A 152 -8.67 -2.21 7.10
C GLU A 152 -7.69 -3.34 6.72
N GLU A 153 -7.21 -3.38 5.49
CA GLU A 153 -6.18 -4.34 5.08
C GLU A 153 -4.83 -4.04 5.75
N THR A 154 -4.52 -2.76 6.04
CA THR A 154 -3.33 -2.36 6.81
C THR A 154 -3.38 -2.89 8.25
N LYS A 155 -4.54 -2.87 8.90
CA LYS A 155 -4.74 -3.50 10.21
C LYS A 155 -4.52 -5.00 10.15
N LYS A 156 -5.09 -5.63 9.12
CA LYS A 156 -5.16 -7.08 9.00
C LYS A 156 -3.82 -7.73 8.67
N TRP A 157 -2.98 -7.06 7.88
CA TRP A 157 -1.72 -7.66 7.42
C TRP A 157 -0.45 -6.93 7.88
N PRO A 158 -0.12 -5.70 7.42
CA PRO A 158 1.08 -4.99 7.89
C PRO A 158 1.20 -4.85 9.41
N ALA A 159 0.14 -4.38 10.07
CA ALA A 159 0.17 -4.14 11.52
C ALA A 159 0.27 -5.44 12.33
N GLU A 160 -0.22 -6.55 11.78
CA GLU A 160 -0.12 -7.88 12.36
C GLU A 160 1.29 -8.47 12.21
N GLU A 161 1.93 -8.30 11.04
CA GLU A 161 3.26 -8.87 10.78
C GLU A 161 4.39 -8.06 11.44
N ALA A 162 4.28 -6.74 11.51
CA ALA A 162 5.31 -5.86 12.08
C ALA A 162 5.85 -6.30 13.46
N PRO A 163 5.03 -6.64 14.48
CA PRO A 163 5.53 -7.14 15.76
C PRO A 163 6.28 -8.47 15.65
N ARG A 164 5.90 -9.36 14.73
CA ARG A 164 6.58 -10.66 14.53
C ARG A 164 7.96 -10.43 13.93
N MET A 165 8.03 -9.59 12.89
CA MET A 165 9.29 -9.24 12.25
C MET A 165 10.24 -8.50 13.21
N ARG A 166 9.69 -7.68 14.12
CA ARG A 166 10.45 -7.04 15.19
C ARG A 166 11.11 -8.07 16.13
N GLN A 167 10.43 -9.17 16.46
CA GLN A 167 11.00 -10.26 17.28
C GLN A 167 12.18 -10.96 16.58
N ASP A 168 12.20 -10.96 15.25
CA ASP A 168 13.29 -11.48 14.42
C ASP A 168 14.44 -10.46 14.21
N PHE A 169 14.46 -9.35 14.95
CA PHE A 169 15.43 -8.25 14.82
C PHE A 169 15.48 -7.65 13.40
N THR A 170 14.33 -7.60 12.73
CA THR A 170 14.16 -7.08 11.37
C THR A 170 12.88 -6.24 11.30
N ARG A 171 12.55 -5.73 10.12
CA ARG A 171 11.33 -4.99 9.82
C ARG A 171 10.64 -5.54 8.58
N ILE A 172 9.39 -5.17 8.35
CA ILE A 172 8.74 -5.32 7.04
C ILE A 172 8.95 -4.06 6.20
N ASN A 173 8.62 -4.11 4.92
CA ASN A 173 8.18 -2.92 4.22
C ASN A 173 6.67 -2.83 4.46
N PHE A 174 6.21 -1.76 5.08
CA PHE A 174 4.85 -1.72 5.64
C PHE A 174 3.76 -1.78 4.55
N GLY A 175 4.11 -1.54 3.29
CA GLY A 175 3.26 -1.90 2.15
C GLY A 175 3.69 -1.24 0.84
N TRP A 176 3.30 -1.85 -0.27
CA TRP A 176 3.27 -1.23 -1.59
C TRP A 176 1.98 -0.40 -1.71
N LEU A 177 2.04 0.85 -1.30
CA LEU A 177 0.89 1.76 -1.34
C LEU A 177 0.62 2.14 -2.78
N GLY A 178 -0.40 1.53 -3.38
CA GLY A 178 -0.84 1.92 -4.71
C GLY A 178 -1.34 3.36 -4.73
N TYR A 179 -1.33 3.94 -5.92
CA TYR A 179 -1.66 5.34 -6.12
C TYR A 179 -2.71 5.51 -7.21
N TRP A 180 -3.96 5.77 -6.79
CA TRP A 180 -5.11 5.82 -7.68
C TRP A 180 -5.65 7.22 -7.83
N VAL A 181 -5.87 7.64 -9.08
CA VAL A 181 -6.57 8.89 -9.39
C VAL A 181 -8.06 8.73 -9.03
N PRO A 182 -8.70 9.72 -8.38
CA PRO A 182 -10.12 9.68 -8.09
C PRO A 182 -10.96 9.52 -9.36
N SER A 183 -12.01 8.70 -9.30
CA SER A 183 -12.93 8.42 -10.42
C SER A 183 -14.34 8.11 -9.91
N GLU A 184 -15.24 7.69 -10.80
CA GLU A 184 -16.58 7.24 -10.39
C GLU A 184 -16.56 5.97 -9.53
N THR A 185 -15.51 5.14 -9.67
CA THR A 185 -15.41 3.84 -8.98
C THR A 185 -14.52 3.87 -7.75
N THR A 186 -13.72 4.92 -7.56
CA THR A 186 -12.84 5.06 -6.41
C THR A 186 -12.69 6.51 -5.97
N ILE A 187 -12.54 6.73 -4.67
CA ILE A 187 -12.21 8.07 -4.15
C ILE A 187 -10.74 8.46 -4.41
N GLY A 188 -9.94 7.55 -4.96
CA GLY A 188 -8.51 7.73 -5.18
C GLY A 188 -7.70 7.72 -3.88
N THR A 189 -6.38 7.73 -3.99
CA THR A 189 -5.49 7.77 -2.82
C THR A 189 -5.59 9.12 -2.12
N GLN A 190 -6.06 9.11 -0.87
CA GLN A 190 -6.27 10.35 -0.11
C GLN A 190 -5.23 10.56 0.99
N PRO A 191 -4.98 11.81 1.41
CA PRO A 191 -4.00 12.14 2.43
C PRO A 191 -4.20 11.37 3.74
N ASP A 192 -5.44 11.18 4.19
CA ASP A 192 -5.73 10.47 5.43
C ASP A 192 -5.40 8.98 5.38
N MET A 193 -5.42 8.38 4.19
CA MET A 193 -5.06 6.98 4.02
C MET A 193 -3.55 6.81 4.16
N LEU A 194 -2.78 7.67 3.48
CA LEU A 194 -1.33 7.68 3.60
C LEU A 194 -0.90 8.02 5.02
N GLU A 195 -1.57 8.99 5.65
CA GLU A 195 -1.30 9.41 7.04
C GLU A 195 -1.53 8.24 8.00
N TYR A 196 -2.65 7.52 7.85
CA TYR A 196 -2.92 6.32 8.64
C TYR A 196 -1.83 5.24 8.47
N VAL A 197 -1.50 4.89 7.23
CA VAL A 197 -0.54 3.80 6.99
C VAL A 197 0.86 4.18 7.46
N THR A 198 1.30 5.39 7.16
CA THR A 198 2.65 5.87 7.52
C THR A 198 2.80 6.11 9.02
N SER A 199 1.73 6.49 9.73
CA SER A 199 1.76 6.64 11.19
C SER A 199 1.95 5.31 11.90
N VAL A 200 1.20 4.27 11.50
CA VAL A 200 1.35 2.92 12.05
C VAL A 200 2.71 2.33 11.65
N ALA A 201 3.17 2.56 10.42
CA ALA A 201 4.50 2.14 9.99
C ALA A 201 5.62 2.75 10.86
N ALA A 202 5.52 4.04 11.14
CA ALA A 202 6.49 4.77 11.97
C ALA A 202 6.53 4.26 13.42
N ALA A 203 5.40 3.76 13.95
CA ALA A 203 5.33 3.11 15.26
C ALA A 203 6.25 1.89 15.40
N TRP A 204 6.54 1.23 14.27
CA TRP A 204 7.38 0.04 14.16
C TRP A 204 8.72 0.30 13.46
N ASP A 205 9.09 1.57 13.24
CA ASP A 205 10.28 1.98 12.48
C ASP A 205 10.34 1.32 11.08
N CYS A 206 9.17 1.05 10.48
CA CYS A 206 9.06 0.46 9.14
C CYS A 206 8.95 1.56 8.07
N PRO A 207 9.60 1.39 6.89
CA PRO A 207 9.36 2.23 5.73
C PRO A 207 8.08 1.79 5.02
N ILE A 208 7.62 2.64 4.11
CA ILE A 208 6.59 2.33 3.10
C ILE A 208 7.21 2.42 1.69
N SER A 209 6.51 1.88 0.68
CA SER A 209 6.80 2.15 -0.73
C SER A 209 5.54 2.63 -1.42
N ILE A 210 5.67 3.54 -2.39
CA ILE A 210 4.54 3.95 -3.23
C ILE A 210 4.67 3.25 -4.58
N HIS A 211 3.64 2.51 -4.97
CA HIS A 211 3.55 1.85 -6.26
C HIS A 211 2.71 2.72 -7.21
N SER A 212 3.38 3.44 -8.11
CA SER A 212 2.75 4.37 -9.05
C SER A 212 3.60 4.62 -10.30
N ASN A 213 3.14 5.54 -11.14
CA ASN A 213 3.83 6.09 -12.30
C ASN A 213 3.66 7.61 -12.36
N LEU A 214 4.45 8.29 -13.22
CA LEU A 214 4.44 9.76 -13.31
C LEU A 214 3.09 10.32 -13.78
N GLU A 215 2.41 9.63 -14.68
CA GLU A 215 1.11 10.04 -15.22
C GLU A 215 0.03 10.08 -14.13
N ALA A 216 0.02 9.09 -13.24
CA ALA A 216 -0.89 9.06 -12.10
C ALA A 216 -0.59 10.18 -11.09
N PHE A 217 0.68 10.50 -10.85
CA PHE A 217 1.05 11.64 -10.00
C PHE A 217 0.61 12.97 -10.60
N GLU A 218 0.77 13.16 -11.91
CA GLU A 218 0.35 14.38 -12.60
C GLU A 218 -1.19 14.51 -12.64
N ALA A 219 -1.90 13.42 -12.89
CA ALA A 219 -3.36 13.42 -13.01
C ALA A 219 -4.08 13.56 -11.67
N HIS A 220 -3.46 13.15 -10.55
CA HIS A 220 -4.13 13.15 -9.25
C HIS A 220 -4.11 14.56 -8.60
N PRO A 221 -5.27 15.23 -8.41
CA PRO A 221 -5.29 16.62 -7.94
C PRO A 221 -4.69 16.82 -6.54
N ARG A 222 -4.79 15.80 -5.68
CA ARG A 222 -4.22 15.78 -4.33
C ARG A 222 -2.76 15.28 -4.24
N THR A 223 -2.03 15.10 -5.35
CA THR A 223 -0.60 14.73 -5.27
C THR A 223 0.24 15.62 -4.36
N PRO A 224 0.10 16.96 -4.39
CA PRO A 224 0.83 17.81 -3.44
C PRO A 224 0.52 17.48 -1.97
N ASP A 225 -0.75 17.23 -1.62
CA ASP A 225 -1.15 16.91 -0.25
C ASP A 225 -0.69 15.50 0.17
N ASN A 226 -0.83 14.52 -0.72
CA ASN A 226 -0.42 13.14 -0.51
C ASN A 226 1.09 13.03 -0.27
N LEU A 227 1.90 13.65 -1.12
CA LEU A 227 3.36 13.62 -0.98
C LEU A 227 3.84 14.46 0.20
N GLU A 228 3.10 15.50 0.60
CA GLU A 228 3.39 16.24 1.82
C GLU A 228 3.19 15.37 3.07
N VAL A 229 2.16 14.53 3.12
CA VAL A 229 1.99 13.55 4.23
C VAL A 229 3.18 12.60 4.28
N VAL A 230 3.54 12.00 3.14
CA VAL A 230 4.66 11.06 3.05
C VAL A 230 5.97 11.73 3.47
N ARG A 231 6.24 12.95 2.98
CA ARG A 231 7.43 13.73 3.37
C ARG A 231 7.53 13.89 4.89
N ARG A 232 6.43 14.31 5.56
CA ARG A 232 6.43 14.54 7.01
C ARG A 232 6.72 13.26 7.78
N TRP A 233 6.06 12.16 7.43
CA TRP A 233 6.24 10.89 8.14
C TRP A 233 7.61 10.25 7.88
N GLU A 234 8.14 10.38 6.68
CA GLU A 234 9.52 9.94 6.38
C GLU A 234 10.56 10.79 7.13
N GLU A 235 10.34 12.10 7.28
CA GLU A 235 11.19 12.94 8.12
C GLU A 235 11.11 12.59 9.61
N VAL A 236 9.90 12.30 10.11
CA VAL A 236 9.70 11.82 11.49
C VAL A 236 10.50 10.54 11.75
N ARG A 237 10.45 9.59 10.80
CA ARG A 237 11.21 8.34 10.86
C ARG A 237 12.72 8.58 10.79
N ALA A 238 13.17 9.37 9.81
CA ALA A 238 14.60 9.64 9.60
C ALA A 238 15.25 10.41 10.76
N LYS A 239 14.49 11.29 11.44
CA LYS A 239 14.97 12.08 12.58
C LYS A 239 14.78 11.38 13.93
N HIS A 240 14.20 10.18 13.96
CA HIS A 240 13.77 9.50 15.19
C HIS A 240 12.96 10.43 16.11
N TRP A 241 12.02 11.18 15.52
CA TRP A 241 11.32 12.25 16.21
C TRP A 241 10.30 11.75 17.26
N LEU A 242 9.70 10.57 17.02
CA LEU A 242 8.73 9.97 17.94
C LEU A 242 9.38 9.50 19.23
N THR A 243 8.76 9.86 20.35
CA THR A 243 9.01 9.24 21.66
C THR A 243 8.50 7.79 21.70
N GLU A 244 8.96 7.00 22.67
CA GLU A 244 8.47 5.63 22.85
C GLU A 244 6.99 5.62 23.25
N GLU A 245 6.53 6.62 24.00
CA GLU A 245 5.12 6.81 24.34
C GLU A 245 4.27 7.03 23.07
N GLN A 246 4.71 7.92 22.17
CA GLN A 246 4.02 8.16 20.90
C GLN A 246 4.07 6.93 19.98
N LYS A 247 5.19 6.22 19.92
CA LYS A 247 5.24 4.94 19.17
C LYS A 247 4.24 3.94 19.73
N ASN A 248 4.11 3.84 21.05
CA ASN A 248 3.13 2.94 21.67
C ASN A 248 1.69 3.38 21.40
N GLU A 249 1.43 4.69 21.36
CA GLU A 249 0.13 5.24 20.97
C GLU A 249 -0.22 4.88 19.52
N LEU A 250 0.71 5.06 18.58
CA LEU A 250 0.54 4.78 17.15
C LEU A 250 0.39 3.29 16.82
N LYS A 251 0.74 2.38 17.75
CA LYS A 251 0.45 0.94 17.61
C LYS A 251 -1.04 0.63 17.78
N ASN A 252 -1.83 1.53 18.38
CA ASN A 252 -3.28 1.37 18.45
C ASN A 252 -3.91 1.70 17.09
N THR A 253 -4.17 0.66 16.30
CA THR A 253 -4.70 0.81 14.94
C THR A 253 -6.14 1.31 14.87
N GLU A 254 -6.86 1.40 15.99
CA GLU A 254 -8.23 1.93 16.05
C GLU A 254 -8.29 3.45 16.24
N GLN A 255 -7.20 4.08 16.69
CA GLN A 255 -7.08 5.53 16.78
C GLN A 255 -6.25 6.03 15.60
N GLU A 256 -6.79 6.95 14.81
CA GLU A 256 -6.00 7.62 13.78
C GLU A 256 -5.33 8.89 14.33
N HIS A 257 -4.24 9.31 13.69
CA HIS A 257 -3.46 10.49 14.09
C HIS A 257 -3.14 11.39 12.91
N HIS A 258 -3.02 12.68 13.20
CA HIS A 258 -2.58 13.70 12.24
C HIS A 258 -1.23 14.27 12.66
N LEU A 259 -0.26 14.25 11.74
CA LEU A 259 1.02 14.91 11.88
C LEU A 259 0.96 16.30 11.24
N LEU A 260 0.60 17.30 12.04
CA LEU A 260 0.50 18.68 11.59
C LEU A 260 1.84 19.42 11.70
N LEU A 261 1.95 20.50 10.94
CA LEU A 261 2.96 21.53 11.14
C LEU A 261 2.30 22.67 11.90
N ASN A 262 2.81 22.97 13.09
CA ASN A 262 2.30 24.06 13.90
C ASN A 262 2.70 25.42 13.31
N GLU A 263 2.32 26.50 13.99
CA GLU A 263 2.59 27.89 13.59
C GLU A 263 4.08 28.23 13.47
N GLN A 264 4.96 27.43 14.07
CA GLN A 264 6.43 27.55 13.98
C GLN A 264 7.03 26.57 12.97
N ASN A 265 6.19 25.92 12.15
CA ASN A 265 6.57 24.90 11.18
C ASN A 265 7.26 23.68 11.82
N GLN A 266 6.86 23.32 13.05
CA GLN A 266 7.35 22.15 13.77
C GLN A 266 6.29 21.05 13.76
N PHE A 267 6.75 19.79 13.78
CA PHE A 267 5.86 18.63 13.89
C PHE A 267 5.12 18.64 15.23
N GLU A 268 3.84 18.33 15.16
CA GLU A 268 2.99 18.08 16.32
C GLU A 268 2.03 16.94 15.96
N LEU A 269 1.94 15.94 16.85
CA LEU A 269 1.11 14.76 16.67
C LEU A 269 -0.17 14.94 17.48
N VAL A 270 -1.33 14.77 16.84
CA VAL A 270 -2.63 14.84 17.51
C VAL A 270 -3.50 13.66 17.10
N PRO A 271 -4.26 13.04 18.02
CA PRO A 271 -5.32 12.12 17.63
C PRO A 271 -6.43 12.90 16.93
N TYR A 272 -7.00 12.31 15.88
CA TYR A 272 -8.13 12.88 15.17
C TYR A 272 -9.17 11.81 14.83
N GLU A 273 -10.39 12.25 14.57
CA GLU A 273 -11.50 11.36 14.25
C GLU A 273 -12.12 11.80 12.93
N GLN A 274 -12.42 10.84 12.04
CA GLN A 274 -13.14 11.15 10.82
C GLN A 274 -14.58 11.56 11.13
N ILE A 275 -15.03 12.65 10.52
CA ILE A 275 -16.41 13.14 10.64
C ILE A 275 -17.27 12.40 9.62
N SER A 276 -17.80 11.24 10.03
CA SER A 276 -18.76 10.47 9.25
C SER A 276 -20.05 11.27 9.04
N GLY A 277 -20.37 11.57 7.78
CA GLY A 277 -21.58 12.32 7.41
C GLY A 277 -21.38 13.77 6.97
N ALA A 278 -20.13 14.25 6.89
CA ALA A 278 -19.83 15.57 6.35
C ALA A 278 -20.53 15.81 4.98
N ALA A 279 -21.11 16.99 4.84
CA ALA A 279 -21.91 17.43 3.70
C ALA A 279 -22.97 16.41 3.26
N GLY A 280 -23.76 15.89 4.21
CA GLY A 280 -24.84 14.93 3.93
C GLY A 280 -24.34 13.56 3.44
N ASN A 281 -23.23 13.06 4.00
CA ASN A 281 -22.54 11.83 3.55
C ASN A 281 -21.98 11.94 2.11
N SER A 282 -21.59 13.14 1.66
CA SER A 282 -20.95 13.28 0.35
C SER A 282 -19.60 12.57 0.35
N LYS A 283 -19.33 11.80 -0.72
CA LYS A 283 -18.02 11.17 -0.95
C LYS A 283 -16.97 12.17 -1.45
N GLU A 284 -17.38 13.38 -1.81
CA GLU A 284 -16.49 14.39 -2.39
C GLU A 284 -15.60 15.09 -1.36
N ILE A 285 -15.93 14.98 -0.07
CA ILE A 285 -15.23 15.64 1.04
C ILE A 285 -14.62 14.62 2.00
N ARG A 286 -13.42 14.91 2.47
CA ARG A 286 -12.82 14.29 3.65
C ARG A 286 -12.75 15.35 4.75
N ALA A 287 -13.16 15.01 5.97
CA ALA A 287 -13.14 15.92 7.10
C ALA A 287 -12.86 15.16 8.40
N PHE A 288 -12.00 15.71 9.24
CA PHE A 288 -11.57 15.12 10.51
C PHE A 288 -11.54 16.18 11.60
N ILE A 289 -11.93 15.82 12.82
CA ILE A 289 -11.93 16.69 14.00
C ILE A 289 -10.83 16.28 14.95
N PHE A 290 -10.16 17.26 15.56
CA PHE A 290 -9.21 17.07 16.65
C PHE A 290 -9.27 18.24 17.63
N GLN A 291 -8.71 18.04 18.82
CA GLN A 291 -8.59 19.08 19.83
C GLN A 291 -7.12 19.39 20.09
N ARG A 292 -6.80 20.68 20.18
CA ARG A 292 -5.44 21.17 20.46
C ARG A 292 -5.49 22.43 21.29
N LYS A 293 -4.72 22.49 22.38
CA LYS A 293 -4.65 23.66 23.28
C LYS A 293 -6.03 24.12 23.80
N GLY A 294 -6.95 23.18 24.04
CA GLY A 294 -8.31 23.45 24.53
C GLY A 294 -9.31 23.91 23.47
N GLU A 295 -8.90 24.04 22.21
CA GLU A 295 -9.76 24.46 21.09
C GLU A 295 -10.00 23.31 20.11
N TYR A 296 -11.10 23.38 19.36
CA TYR A 296 -11.42 22.40 18.32
C TYR A 296 -10.89 22.84 16.97
N TYR A 297 -10.41 21.86 16.21
CA TYR A 297 -9.97 22.03 14.85
C TYR A 297 -10.64 21.01 13.94
N VAL A 298 -10.94 21.42 12.72
CA VAL A 298 -11.38 20.54 11.64
C VAL A 298 -10.39 20.66 10.49
N VAL A 299 -9.80 19.54 10.07
CA VAL A 299 -9.04 19.46 8.83
C VAL A 299 -9.91 18.85 7.74
N TYR A 300 -9.95 19.46 6.56
CA TYR A 300 -10.82 19.01 5.46
C TYR A 300 -10.25 19.34 4.08
N TRP A 301 -10.71 18.60 3.06
CA TRP A 301 -10.37 18.81 1.65
C TRP A 301 -11.39 18.15 0.72
N HIS A 302 -11.35 18.53 -0.56
CA HIS A 302 -12.07 17.81 -1.60
C HIS A 302 -11.22 16.65 -2.13
N ILE A 303 -11.83 15.51 -2.46
CA ILE A 303 -11.09 14.36 -3.01
C ILE A 303 -10.37 14.65 -4.35
N SER A 304 -10.85 15.61 -5.15
CA SER A 304 -10.40 15.84 -6.53
C SER A 304 -10.70 17.25 -7.08
N GLY A 305 -11.83 17.85 -6.69
CA GLY A 305 -12.33 19.10 -7.26
C GLY A 305 -11.78 20.37 -6.61
N ASN A 306 -12.20 21.50 -7.19
CA ASN A 306 -12.04 22.83 -6.62
C ASN A 306 -13.43 23.45 -6.48
N LYS A 307 -14.02 23.31 -5.30
CA LYS A 307 -15.39 23.72 -4.97
C LYS A 307 -15.36 24.65 -3.75
N LYS A 308 -16.53 24.93 -3.20
CA LYS A 308 -16.71 25.66 -1.94
C LYS A 308 -17.59 24.87 -0.99
N LEU A 309 -17.35 25.05 0.30
CA LEU A 309 -18.16 24.49 1.37
C LEU A 309 -18.96 25.63 2.02
N GLN A 310 -20.29 25.53 1.96
CA GLN A 310 -21.19 26.42 2.68
C GLN A 310 -21.49 25.83 4.06
N LEU A 311 -21.24 26.61 5.11
CA LEU A 311 -21.51 26.23 6.51
C LEU A 311 -22.46 27.24 7.16
N GLN A 312 -23.40 26.74 7.97
CA GLN A 312 -24.34 27.57 8.72
C GLN A 312 -23.68 28.15 9.98
N LEU A 313 -22.71 29.03 9.78
CA LEU A 313 -21.95 29.74 10.81
C LEU A 313 -21.79 31.21 10.44
N LYS A 314 -21.33 32.03 11.39
CA LYS A 314 -20.87 33.40 11.13
C LYS A 314 -19.35 33.42 10.98
N PRO A 315 -18.77 34.38 10.24
CA PRO A 315 -17.30 34.52 10.14
C PRO A 315 -16.61 34.64 11.49
N SER A 316 -17.26 35.24 12.49
CA SER A 316 -16.70 35.39 13.84
C SER A 316 -16.69 34.09 14.65
N ASP A 317 -17.34 33.02 14.19
CA ASP A 317 -17.40 31.74 14.91
C ASP A 317 -16.16 30.87 14.69
N ILE A 318 -15.39 31.16 13.64
CA ILE A 318 -14.25 30.35 13.22
C ILE A 318 -13.05 31.21 12.79
N THR A 319 -11.90 30.55 12.68
CA THR A 319 -10.77 31.04 11.91
C THR A 319 -10.38 29.98 10.88
N LEU A 320 -10.15 30.38 9.64
CA LEU A 320 -9.78 29.49 8.54
C LEU A 320 -8.28 29.61 8.26
N TYR A 321 -7.65 28.49 7.95
CA TYR A 321 -6.21 28.42 7.68
C TYR A 321 -5.95 27.58 6.43
N LYS A 322 -5.05 28.06 5.58
CA LYS A 322 -4.43 27.27 4.51
C LYS A 322 -3.42 26.28 5.07
N ARG A 323 -2.53 26.83 5.89
CA ARG A 323 -1.63 26.13 6.80
C ARG A 323 -1.78 26.79 8.16
N LEU A 324 -1.43 26.14 9.25
CA LEU A 324 -1.64 26.74 10.58
C LEU A 324 -0.84 28.04 10.81
N ASP A 325 0.18 28.31 9.98
CA ASP A 325 0.93 29.58 9.92
C ASP A 325 0.35 30.61 8.91
N GLU A 326 -0.70 30.26 8.16
CA GLU A 326 -1.28 31.05 7.06
C GLU A 326 -2.82 31.09 7.18
N GLU A 327 -3.32 32.15 7.83
CA GLU A 327 -4.76 32.43 7.96
C GLU A 327 -5.38 32.89 6.63
N GLU A 328 -6.59 32.42 6.33
CA GLU A 328 -7.39 32.83 5.17
C GLU A 328 -8.67 33.57 5.61
N PRO A 329 -9.14 34.57 4.83
CA PRO A 329 -10.37 35.29 5.15
C PRO A 329 -11.61 34.40 5.00
N VAL A 330 -12.58 34.59 5.91
CA VAL A 330 -13.89 33.92 5.87
C VAL A 330 -14.95 34.90 5.40
N ASN A 331 -15.57 34.61 4.26
CA ASN A 331 -16.60 35.46 3.68
C ASN A 331 -17.99 35.08 4.20
N ASP A 332 -18.79 36.08 4.57
CA ASP A 332 -20.22 35.93 4.82
C ASP A 332 -20.99 35.89 3.49
N SER A 333 -22.01 35.05 3.44
CA SER A 333 -22.88 34.85 2.29
C SER A 333 -24.29 34.53 2.79
N ASN A 334 -25.10 35.58 3.01
CA ASN A 334 -26.51 35.49 3.38
C ASN A 334 -26.75 34.70 4.69
N GLY A 335 -25.92 34.93 5.73
CA GLY A 335 -26.07 34.28 7.03
C GLY A 335 -25.43 32.88 7.12
N ASN A 336 -24.65 32.51 6.11
CA ASN A 336 -23.77 31.34 6.08
C ASN A 336 -22.36 31.79 5.71
N ILE A 337 -21.34 31.05 6.11
CA ILE A 337 -19.99 31.23 5.57
C ILE A 337 -19.78 30.38 4.33
N LEU A 338 -18.94 30.86 3.43
CA LEU A 338 -18.51 30.13 2.23
C LEU A 338 -16.98 30.06 2.21
N ILE A 339 -16.44 28.86 2.36
CA ILE A 339 -15.00 28.59 2.46
C ILE A 339 -14.53 27.68 1.30
N PRO A 340 -13.25 27.73 0.89
CA PRO A 340 -12.72 26.87 -0.16
C PRO A 340 -12.83 25.37 0.19
N LEU A 341 -13.15 24.54 -0.80
CA LEU A 341 -13.14 23.08 -0.69
C LEU A 341 -12.34 22.51 -1.86
N ASN A 342 -11.02 22.43 -1.66
CA ASN A 342 -10.06 22.04 -2.68
C ASN A 342 -8.88 21.28 -2.06
N ASP A 343 -7.72 21.94 -1.89
CA ASP A 343 -6.60 21.42 -1.11
C ASP A 343 -6.88 21.49 0.39
N ARG A 344 -6.03 20.86 1.20
CA ARG A 344 -6.24 20.76 2.64
C ARG A 344 -6.35 22.13 3.31
N ARG A 345 -7.38 22.30 4.15
CA ARG A 345 -7.63 23.48 4.97
C ARG A 345 -7.91 23.10 6.42
N TYR A 346 -7.74 24.05 7.31
CA TYR A 346 -8.05 23.90 8.73
C TYR A 346 -9.05 24.98 9.18
N ILE A 347 -10.08 24.55 9.90
CA ILE A 347 -10.99 25.43 10.65
C ILE A 347 -10.59 25.31 12.11
N ARG A 348 -10.44 26.44 12.79
CA ARG A 348 -10.28 26.52 14.24
C ARG A 348 -11.52 27.17 14.84
N THR A 349 -11.97 26.66 15.98
CA THR A 349 -13.00 27.32 16.79
C THR A 349 -12.83 27.04 18.28
N ASN A 350 -13.17 28.04 19.08
CA ASN A 350 -13.30 27.93 20.53
C ASN A 350 -14.72 28.29 21.02
N LYS A 351 -15.66 28.49 20.09
CA LYS A 351 -17.03 28.92 20.37
C LYS A 351 -18.06 27.81 20.20
N LEU A 352 -17.68 26.72 19.54
CA LEU A 352 -18.56 25.62 19.22
C LEU A 352 -18.15 24.36 20.00
N THR A 353 -19.13 23.57 20.44
CA THR A 353 -18.89 22.23 20.99
C THR A 353 -18.59 21.23 19.86
N LYS A 354 -18.10 20.03 20.22
CA LYS A 354 -17.91 18.93 19.26
C LYS A 354 -19.21 18.62 18.53
N GLU A 355 -20.33 18.54 19.26
CA GLU A 355 -21.66 18.22 18.71
C GLU A 355 -22.14 19.28 17.73
N GLU A 356 -21.92 20.57 18.03
CA GLU A 356 -22.28 21.68 17.14
C GLU A 356 -21.45 21.64 15.85
N ILE A 357 -20.14 21.36 15.95
CA ILE A 357 -19.26 21.21 14.78
C ILE A 357 -19.73 20.05 13.90
N LEU A 358 -20.02 18.89 14.49
CA LEU A 358 -20.52 17.72 13.78
C LEU A 358 -21.87 18.02 13.09
N ALA A 359 -22.78 18.72 13.78
CA ALA A 359 -24.07 19.11 13.22
C ALA A 359 -23.91 20.09 12.04
N VAL A 360 -23.03 21.09 12.17
CA VAL A 360 -22.75 22.07 11.11
C VAL A 360 -22.15 21.39 9.88
N LEU A 361 -21.15 20.53 10.07
CA LEU A 361 -20.53 19.83 8.93
C LEU A 361 -21.46 18.81 8.29
N SER A 362 -22.29 18.12 9.07
CA SER A 362 -23.28 17.18 8.53
C SER A 362 -24.29 17.90 7.61
N ASN A 363 -24.68 19.13 7.97
CA ASN A 363 -25.59 19.97 7.19
C ASN A 363 -24.88 20.86 6.13
N ALA A 364 -23.56 20.73 5.99
CA ALA A 364 -22.79 21.52 5.04
C ALA A 364 -23.24 21.24 3.59
N LYS A 365 -23.07 22.23 2.72
CA LYS A 365 -23.36 22.08 1.29
C LYS A 365 -22.12 22.31 0.46
N ILE A 366 -21.86 21.40 -0.46
CA ILE A 366 -20.83 21.56 -1.49
C ILE A 366 -21.42 22.38 -2.63
N ILE A 367 -20.76 23.48 -2.98
CA ILE A 367 -21.18 24.46 -3.99
C ILE A 367 -20.05 24.59 -5.03
N ASP A 368 -20.41 24.78 -6.30
CA ASP A 368 -19.44 25.00 -7.38
C ASP A 368 -18.72 26.35 -7.30
#